data_AF-E8KH01-F1
#
_entry.id   AF-E8KH01-F1
#
_cell.length_a   1.000
_cell.length_b   1.000
_cell.length_c   1.000
_cell.angle_alpha   90.00
_cell.angle_beta   90.00
_cell.angle_gamma   90.00
#
_symmetry.space_group_name_H-M   'P 1'
#
loop_
_entity.id
_entity.type
_entity.pdbx_description
1 polymer ?
#
loop_
_entity_poly.entity_id
_entity_poly.type
_entity_poly.pdbx_seq_one_letter_code
_entity_poly.pdbx_strand_id
1 'polypeptide(L)'
;MKSAPQSAVIAVRDKDILHALRDTKQAKGINLPIEFWEQLPEKLRNPKAILLQAKEQQRNKNAGDVLLFIYETEKGKVAIKMDYEVKIKDELSGKKLAQKLNVVRTASAVEDFTQLGAFEVLWGSLQ
;
A
#
# COMPACT_ATOMS: atom_id res chain seq x y z
N MET A 1 10.30 -19.62 5.50
CA MET A 1 9.69 -19.57 4.16
C MET A 1 9.36 -18.10 3.90
N LYS A 2 9.94 -17.47 2.86
CA LYS A 2 9.57 -16.11 2.46
C LYS A 2 8.09 -16.15 2.05
N SER A 3 7.24 -15.38 2.73
CA SER A 3 5.79 -15.36 2.47
C SER A 3 5.55 -14.66 1.14
N ALA A 4 5.11 -15.40 0.12
CA ALA A 4 4.70 -14.83 -1.16
C ALA A 4 3.21 -14.46 -1.06
N PRO A 5 2.78 -13.32 -1.65
CA PRO A 5 1.38 -12.95 -1.64
C PRO A 5 0.54 -13.99 -2.37
N GLN A 6 -0.68 -14.24 -1.90
CA GLN A 6 -1.58 -15.24 -2.48
C GLN A 6 -2.11 -14.81 -3.86
N SER A 7 -2.06 -13.52 -4.17
CA SER A 7 -2.47 -12.95 -5.46
C SER A 7 -1.42 -11.98 -5.99
N ALA A 8 -1.26 -11.92 -7.31
CA ALA A 8 -0.46 -10.90 -7.99
C ALA A 8 -1.25 -9.59 -8.23
N VAL A 9 -2.56 -9.59 -7.96
CA VAL A 9 -3.43 -8.44 -8.21
C VAL A 9 -3.30 -7.42 -7.09
N ILE A 10 -3.02 -6.17 -7.46
CA ILE A 10 -3.14 -5.00 -6.60
C ILE A 10 -4.45 -4.30 -6.95
N ALA A 11 -5.39 -4.29 -6.00
CA ALA A 11 -6.67 -3.65 -6.14
C ALA A 11 -6.67 -2.25 -5.49
N VAL A 12 -7.37 -1.33 -6.14
CA VAL A 12 -7.63 0.02 -5.65
C VAL A 12 -9.14 0.21 -5.64
N ARG A 13 -9.68 0.83 -4.58
CA ARG A 13 -11.11 1.12 -4.46
C ARG A 13 -11.31 2.60 -4.18
N ASP A 14 -12.43 3.14 -4.62
CA ASP A 14 -12.77 4.56 -4.46
C ASP A 14 -12.67 5.02 -3.01
N LYS A 15 -13.18 4.21 -2.07
CA LYS A 15 -13.09 4.53 -0.64
C LYS A 15 -11.66 4.61 -0.11
N ASP A 16 -10.72 3.85 -0.68
CA ASP A 16 -9.32 3.90 -0.26
C ASP A 16 -8.61 5.13 -0.86
N ILE A 17 -8.96 5.51 -2.10
CA ILE A 17 -8.51 6.78 -2.71
C ILE A 17 -9.04 7.97 -1.90
N LEU A 18 -10.35 8.01 -1.61
CA LEU A 18 -10.96 9.06 -0.78
C LEU A 18 -10.35 9.11 0.63
N HIS A 19 -10.08 7.95 1.24
CA HIS A 19 -9.40 7.89 2.54
C HIS A 19 -7.98 8.45 2.47
N ALA A 20 -7.28 8.20 1.37
CA ALA A 20 -5.96 8.76 1.16
C ALA A 20 -6.02 10.28 0.92
N LEU A 21 -6.95 10.77 0.10
CA LEU A 21 -7.12 12.19 -0.24
C LEU A 21 -7.69 13.07 0.88
N ARG A 22 -8.28 12.46 1.93
CA ARG A 22 -9.01 13.17 2.99
C ARG A 22 -8.26 14.38 3.59
N ASP A 23 -9.00 15.48 3.75
CA ASP A 23 -8.57 16.81 4.22
C ASP A 23 -7.69 16.81 5.49
N THR A 24 -7.92 15.88 6.42
CA THR A 24 -7.12 15.78 7.65
C THR A 24 -5.64 15.47 7.40
N LYS A 25 -5.29 14.92 6.23
CA LYS A 25 -3.90 14.73 5.79
C LYS A 25 -3.40 15.90 4.96
N GLN A 26 -4.26 16.57 4.19
CA GLN A 26 -3.93 17.80 3.48
C GLN A 26 -3.58 18.93 4.44
N ALA A 27 -4.35 19.11 5.52
CA ALA A 27 -4.08 20.11 6.56
C ALA A 27 -2.73 19.90 7.28
N LYS A 28 -2.14 18.70 7.17
CA LYS A 28 -0.84 18.34 7.74
C LYS A 28 0.28 18.25 6.71
N GLY A 29 0.02 18.56 5.43
CA GLY A 29 1.02 18.53 4.35
C GLY A 29 1.60 17.14 4.02
N ILE A 30 1.02 16.07 4.58
CA ILE A 30 1.57 14.70 4.54
C ILE A 30 0.90 13.83 3.48
N ASN A 31 0.15 14.41 2.55
CA ASN A 31 -0.51 13.64 1.50
C ASN A 31 0.25 13.69 0.19
N LEU A 32 0.17 12.62 -0.60
CA LEU A 32 0.66 12.70 -1.97
C LEU A 32 -0.30 13.54 -2.82
N PRO A 33 0.22 14.30 -3.80
CA PRO A 33 -0.57 15.18 -4.64
C PRO A 33 -1.54 14.38 -5.52
N ILE A 34 -2.61 15.02 -6.02
CA ILE A 34 -3.66 14.32 -6.77
C ILE A 34 -3.12 13.69 -8.06
N GLU A 35 -2.16 14.35 -8.69
CA GLU A 35 -1.46 13.91 -9.90
C GLU A 35 -0.74 12.57 -9.69
N PHE A 36 -0.28 12.28 -8.45
CA PHE A 36 0.28 10.98 -8.11
C PHE A 36 -0.78 9.88 -8.19
N TRP A 37 -1.99 10.14 -7.70
CA TRP A 37 -3.09 9.18 -7.69
C TRP A 37 -3.64 8.91 -9.09
N GLU A 38 -3.69 9.94 -9.94
CA GLU A 38 -4.05 9.79 -11.35
C GLU A 38 -3.07 8.88 -12.10
N GLN A 39 -1.80 8.90 -11.71
CA GLN A 39 -0.74 8.08 -12.31
C GLN A 39 -0.40 6.82 -11.50
N LEU A 40 -1.24 6.43 -10.54
CA LEU A 40 -0.93 5.35 -9.60
C LEU A 40 -0.46 4.04 -10.28
N PRO A 41 -1.05 3.55 -11.39
CA PRO A 41 -0.53 2.36 -12.07
C PRO A 41 0.93 2.48 -12.51
N GLU A 42 1.33 3.62 -13.07
CA GLU A 42 2.71 3.88 -13.49
C GLU A 42 3.65 4.08 -12.29
N LYS A 43 3.16 4.70 -11.22
CA LYS A 43 3.90 4.82 -9.96
C LYS A 43 4.14 3.44 -9.32
N LEU A 44 3.16 2.55 -9.34
CA LEU A 44 3.34 1.19 -8.78
C LEU A 44 4.38 0.36 -9.55
N ARG A 45 4.61 0.65 -10.83
CA ARG A 45 5.65 0.00 -11.63
C ARG A 45 7.06 0.52 -11.35
N ASN A 46 7.18 1.77 -10.91
CA ASN A 46 8.45 2.46 -10.78
C ASN A 46 8.67 3.02 -9.35
N PRO A 47 8.65 2.20 -8.30
CA PRO A 47 9.11 2.64 -6.99
C PRO A 47 10.63 2.82 -6.98
N LYS A 48 11.16 3.57 -6.00
CA LYS A 48 12.60 3.55 -5.66
C LYS A 48 12.96 2.29 -4.88
N ALA A 49 12.11 1.91 -3.94
CA ALA A 49 12.28 0.73 -3.11
C ALA A 49 10.93 0.12 -2.72
N ILE A 50 10.93 -1.19 -2.45
CA ILE A 50 9.81 -1.91 -1.87
C ILE A 50 10.28 -2.52 -0.56
N LEU A 51 9.64 -2.15 0.54
CA LEU A 51 9.95 -2.64 1.87
C LEU A 51 8.82 -3.52 2.40
N LEU A 52 9.16 -4.51 3.22
CA LEU A 52 8.23 -5.33 3.97
C LEU A 52 8.13 -4.80 5.40
N GLN A 53 6.92 -4.35 5.76
CA GLN A 53 6.52 -4.21 7.14
C GLN A 53 5.77 -5.48 7.56
N ALA A 54 6.44 -6.33 8.34
CA ALA A 54 5.87 -7.58 8.82
C ALA A 54 4.77 -7.32 9.86
N LYS A 55 3.78 -8.22 9.94
CA LYS A 55 2.66 -8.11 10.89
C LYS A 55 3.12 -7.96 12.35
N GLU A 56 4.25 -8.58 12.73
CA GLU A 56 4.82 -8.49 14.08
C GLU A 56 5.29 -7.07 14.43
N GLN A 57 5.63 -6.27 13.42
CA GLN A 57 6.05 -4.87 13.57
C GLN A 57 4.85 -3.92 13.67
N GLN A 58 3.62 -4.42 13.54
CA GLN A 58 2.41 -3.62 13.57
C GLN A 58 1.72 -3.68 14.93
N ARG A 59 1.17 -2.54 15.36
CA ARG A 59 0.47 -2.43 16.67
C ARG A 59 -0.78 -3.32 16.75
N ASN A 60 -1.41 -3.61 15.60
CA ASN A 60 -2.61 -4.42 15.54
C ASN A 60 -2.24 -5.89 15.31
N LYS A 61 -2.50 -6.74 16.31
CA LYS A 61 -2.22 -8.19 16.27
C LYS A 61 -2.95 -8.95 15.16
N ASN A 62 -4.03 -8.39 14.63
CA ASN A 62 -4.81 -8.97 13.53
C ASN A 62 -4.42 -8.40 12.16
N ALA A 63 -3.34 -7.62 12.09
CA ALA A 63 -2.91 -7.07 10.82
C ALA A 63 -2.13 -8.10 9.99
N GLY A 64 -2.23 -7.98 8.68
CA GLY A 64 -1.40 -8.71 7.74
C GLY A 64 -0.16 -7.89 7.37
N ASP A 65 0.76 -8.54 6.67
CA ASP A 65 1.96 -7.89 6.15
C ASP A 65 1.61 -6.74 5.19
N VAL A 66 2.48 -5.74 5.17
CA VAL A 66 2.31 -4.53 4.35
C VAL A 66 3.55 -4.28 3.52
N LEU A 67 3.35 -4.09 2.22
CA LEU A 67 4.38 -3.60 1.33
C LEU A 67 4.36 -2.09 1.32
N LEU A 68 5.53 -1.49 1.51
CA LEU A 68 5.74 -0.05 1.45
C LEU A 68 6.50 0.26 0.16
N PHE A 69 5.82 0.91 -0.78
CA PHE A 69 6.40 1.39 -2.03
C PHE A 69 6.90 2.80 -1.79
N ILE A 70 8.19 3.01 -1.95
CA ILE A 70 8.87 4.27 -1.62
C ILE A 70 9.15 5.06 -2.89
N TYR A 71 8.92 6.37 -2.83
CA TYR A 71 9.02 7.30 -3.94
C TYR A 71 9.89 8.48 -3.54
N GLU A 72 11.03 8.66 -4.20
CA GLU A 72 11.99 9.70 -3.85
C GLU A 72 11.54 11.09 -4.30
N THR A 73 11.08 11.22 -5.55
CA THR A 73 10.65 12.49 -6.14
C THR A 73 9.52 13.13 -5.35
N GLU A 74 8.53 12.33 -4.96
CA GLU A 74 7.37 12.76 -4.20
C GLU A 74 7.62 12.77 -2.69
N LYS A 75 8.82 12.34 -2.25
CA LYS A 75 9.13 12.04 -0.84
C LYS A 75 7.98 11.27 -0.20
N GLY A 76 7.54 10.20 -0.85
CA GLY A 76 6.26 9.56 -0.61
C GLY A 76 6.39 8.07 -0.31
N LYS A 77 5.39 7.51 0.38
CA LYS A 77 5.19 6.08 0.47
C LYS A 77 3.75 5.71 0.16
N VAL A 78 3.56 4.59 -0.56
CA VAL A 78 2.27 3.93 -0.72
C VAL A 78 2.29 2.63 0.07
N ALA A 79 1.27 2.42 0.91
CA ALA A 79 1.12 1.19 1.69
C ALA A 79 0.10 0.25 1.03
N ILE A 80 0.54 -0.96 0.74
CA ILE A 80 -0.26 -2.04 0.16
C ILE A 80 -0.40 -3.15 1.20
N LYS A 81 -1.63 -3.41 1.64
CA LYS A 81 -1.90 -4.54 2.55
C LYS A 81 -1.96 -5.82 1.74
N MET A 82 -1.15 -6.81 2.11
CA MET A 82 -1.16 -8.11 1.45
C MET A 82 -2.33 -8.97 1.94
N ASP A 83 -2.81 -9.85 1.05
CA ASP A 83 -3.80 -10.89 1.33
C ASP A 83 -5.05 -10.40 2.08
N TYR A 84 -5.49 -9.19 1.76
CA TYR A 84 -6.67 -8.59 2.38
C TYR A 84 -7.92 -9.29 1.86
N GLU A 85 -8.69 -9.88 2.78
CA GLU A 85 -9.93 -10.57 2.44
C GLU A 85 -11.00 -9.56 2.02
N VAL A 86 -11.49 -9.72 0.80
CA VAL A 86 -12.63 -9.02 0.24
C VAL A 86 -13.72 -10.01 -0.14
N LYS A 87 -14.97 -9.67 0.18
CA LYS A 87 -16.13 -10.45 -0.26
C LYS A 87 -16.62 -9.86 -1.57
N ILE A 88 -16.33 -10.54 -2.67
CA ILE A 88 -16.75 -10.13 -4.01
C ILE A 88 -17.96 -10.98 -4.38
N LYS A 89 -19.00 -10.33 -4.92
CA LYS A 89 -20.14 -11.04 -5.47
C LYS A 89 -19.71 -11.60 -6.83
N ASP A 90 -19.72 -12.91 -6.96
CA ASP A 90 -19.51 -13.56 -8.24
C ASP A 90 -20.74 -13.32 -9.12
N GLU A 91 -20.53 -12.74 -10.31
CA GLU A 91 -21.60 -12.41 -11.24
C GLU A 91 -22.22 -13.67 -11.87
N LEU A 92 -21.43 -14.75 -12.00
CA LEU A 92 -21.90 -16.02 -12.58
C LEU A 92 -22.75 -16.82 -11.58
N SER A 93 -22.31 -16.96 -10.33
CA SER A 93 -23.04 -17.75 -9.32
C SER A 93 -23.96 -16.93 -8.41
N GLY A 94 -23.86 -15.59 -8.43
CA GLY A 94 -24.57 -14.69 -7.53
C GLY A 94 -24.14 -14.75 -6.06
N LYS A 95 -23.19 -15.63 -5.70
CA LYS A 95 -22.72 -15.85 -4.33
C LYS A 95 -21.59 -14.88 -3.98
N LYS A 96 -21.49 -14.52 -2.69
CA LYS A 96 -20.33 -13.76 -2.18
C LYS A 96 -19.20 -14.71 -1.88
N LEU A 97 -18.12 -14.63 -2.65
CA LEU A 97 -16.91 -15.40 -2.42
C LEU A 97 -15.87 -14.53 -1.71
N ALA A 98 -15.23 -15.10 -0.69
CA ALA A 98 -14.08 -14.48 -0.06
C ALA A 98 -12.86 -14.67 -0.97
N GLN A 99 -12.28 -13.58 -1.44
CA GLN A 99 -11.02 -13.57 -2.17
C GLN A 99 -10.00 -12.73 -1.42
N LYS A 100 -8.74 -13.15 -1.46
CA LYS A 100 -7.62 -12.39 -0.90
C LYS A 100 -6.94 -11.62 -2.02
N LEU A 101 -6.89 -10.30 -1.86
CA LEU A 101 -6.27 -9.38 -2.81
C LEU A 101 -5.27 -8.48 -2.06
N ASN A 102 -4.26 -7.99 -2.77
CA ASN A 102 -3.42 -6.93 -2.23
C ASN A 102 -4.15 -5.60 -2.46
N VAL A 103 -4.24 -4.75 -1.44
CA VAL A 103 -5.06 -3.52 -1.52
C VAL A 103 -4.26 -2.29 -1.16
N VAL A 104 -4.29 -1.29 -2.02
CA VAL A 104 -3.75 0.05 -1.74
C VAL A 104 -4.60 0.70 -0.65
N ARG A 105 -3.97 1.12 0.45
CA ARG A 105 -4.69 1.67 1.61
C ARG A 105 -4.45 3.13 1.88
N THR A 106 -3.22 3.57 1.70
CA THR A 106 -2.84 4.97 1.94
C THR A 106 -1.61 5.28 1.13
N ALA A 107 -1.47 6.54 0.77
CA ALA A 107 -0.16 7.11 0.52
C ALA A 107 0.08 8.28 1.48
N SER A 108 1.33 8.54 1.80
CA SER A 108 1.71 9.67 2.63
C SER A 108 3.10 10.17 2.25
N ALA A 109 3.35 11.46 2.45
CA ALA A 109 4.70 11.98 2.44
C ALA A 109 5.53 11.36 3.59
N VAL A 110 6.83 11.28 3.39
CA VAL A 110 7.86 10.78 4.29
C VAL A 110 9.03 11.73 4.14
N GLU A 111 9.24 12.57 5.15
CA GLU A 111 10.32 13.56 5.12
C GLU A 111 11.70 12.91 5.35
N ASP A 112 11.72 11.82 6.12
CA ASP A 112 12.93 11.12 6.52
C ASP A 112 12.79 9.60 6.32
N PHE A 113 13.50 9.08 5.33
CA PHE A 113 13.50 7.65 4.99
C PHE A 113 14.33 6.80 5.96
N THR A 114 15.17 7.40 6.83
CA THR A 114 15.98 6.62 7.80
C THR A 114 15.10 5.87 8.79
N GLN A 115 13.93 6.40 9.10
CA GLN A 115 12.91 5.75 9.94
C GLN A 115 12.37 4.46 9.34
N LEU A 116 12.58 4.23 8.04
CA LEU A 116 12.17 3.02 7.34
C LEU A 116 13.25 1.94 7.35
N GLY A 117 14.46 2.23 7.85
CA GLY A 117 15.57 1.27 7.91
C GLY A 117 15.32 0.05 8.80
N ALA A 118 14.27 0.09 9.63
CA ALA A 118 13.83 -1.05 10.42
C ALA A 118 13.02 -2.11 9.62
N PHE A 119 12.62 -1.79 8.39
CA PHE A 119 11.87 -2.70 7.52
C PHE A 119 12.80 -3.46 6.58
N GLU A 120 12.43 -4.70 6.24
CA GLU A 120 13.19 -5.51 5.29
C GLU A 120 13.05 -4.91 3.89
N VAL A 121 14.17 -4.68 3.19
CA VAL A 121 14.16 -4.27 1.79
C VAL A 121 13.96 -5.50 0.91
N LEU A 122 12.85 -5.53 0.16
CA LEU A 122 12.57 -6.61 -0.79
C LEU A 122 13.11 -6.31 -2.19
N TRP A 123 13.14 -5.02 -2.57
CA TRP A 123 13.62 -4.57 -3.88
C TRP A 123 14.09 -3.11 -3.84
N GLY A 124 15.08 -2.76 -4.66
CA GLY A 124 15.64 -1.42 -4.76
C GLY A 124 16.57 -1.05 -3.61
N SER A 125 16.68 0.26 -3.32
CA SER A 125 17.51 0.78 -2.22
C SER A 125 16.94 2.06 -1.62
N LEU A 126 17.21 2.30 -0.33
CA LEU A 126 16.88 3.56 0.34
C LEU A 126 18.05 4.57 0.33
N GLN A 127 19.24 4.14 -0.08
CA GLN A 127 20.41 5.00 -0.31
C GLN A 127 20.26 5.85 -1.56
#